data_AF-A0A497LZA8-F1
#
_entry.id   AF-A0A497LZA8-F1
#
_cell.length_a   1.000
_cell.length_b   1.000
_cell.length_c   1.000
_cell.angle_alpha   90.00
_cell.angle_beta   90.00
_cell.angle_gamma   90.00
#
_symmetry.space_group_name_H-M   'P 1'
#
loop_
_entity.id
_entity.type
_entity.pdbx_description
1 polymer ?
#
loop_
_entity_poly.entity_id
_entity_poly.type
_entity_poly.pdbx_seq_one_letter_code
_entity_poly.pdbx_strand_id
1 'polypeptide(L)'
;MSSEPIERRVSYMGDRLRGRRCLLCGKEYFEIRDYCGRCGRKSFGKMADIDLFYDKGILEVCTLVNNPTNKFTKLGSYIYGVVSFHDGKIRVPGRLTDRLIRDDEEVDLSAFEGRAVVPRFRRRYSVDKADVIPTISLAFTFADEHYPHQEYIITKPNKEYDAPGIVGYGFYTSRFRIREGKMERSVPY
;
A
#
# COMPACT_ATOMS: atom_id res chain seq x y z
N MET A 1 -22.94 12.06 3.40
CA MET A 1 -21.93 11.88 4.47
C MET A 1 -21.86 10.39 4.78
N SER A 2 -20.75 9.73 4.46
CA SER A 2 -20.50 8.33 4.85
C SER A 2 -20.25 8.27 6.34
N SER A 3 -20.72 7.22 7.01
CA SER A 3 -20.45 7.02 8.44
C SER A 3 -18.99 6.60 8.67
N GLU A 4 -18.40 7.08 9.76
CA GLU A 4 -17.03 6.79 10.17
C GLU A 4 -16.66 5.28 10.17
N PRO A 5 -17.55 4.34 10.52
CA PRO A 5 -17.26 2.90 10.41
C PRO A 5 -17.12 2.39 8.97
N ILE A 6 -17.84 3.00 8.02
CA ILE A 6 -17.73 2.68 6.59
C ILE A 6 -16.37 3.17 6.09
N GLU A 7 -15.94 4.37 6.48
CA GLU A 7 -14.61 4.89 6.14
C GLU A 7 -13.48 4.06 6.74
N ARG A 8 -13.65 3.57 7.98
CA ARG A 8 -12.70 2.63 8.61
C ARG A 8 -12.59 1.32 7.82
N ARG A 9 -13.71 0.72 7.40
CA ARG A 9 -13.71 -0.52 6.60
C ARG A 9 -13.06 -0.31 5.23
N VAL A 10 -13.35 0.82 4.57
CA VAL A 10 -12.76 1.19 3.28
C VAL A 10 -11.25 1.44 3.41
N SER A 11 -10.80 2.02 4.52
CA SER A 11 -9.38 2.24 4.79
C SER A 11 -8.62 0.90 4.91
N TYR A 12 -9.04 -0.01 5.81
CA TYR A 12 -8.35 -1.30 5.98
C TYR A 12 -8.31 -2.17 4.70
N MET A 13 -9.31 -2.04 3.82
CA MET A 13 -9.34 -2.75 2.53
C MET A 13 -8.43 -2.11 1.47
N GLY A 14 -8.36 -0.78 1.44
CA GLY A 14 -7.53 -0.03 0.49
C GLY A 14 -6.03 -0.16 0.79
N ASP A 15 -5.67 -0.41 2.05
CA ASP A 15 -4.28 -0.31 2.51
C ASP A 15 -3.34 -1.34 1.86
N ARG A 16 -3.79 -2.58 1.66
CA ARG A 16 -2.93 -3.69 1.21
C ARG A 16 -3.22 -4.17 -0.21
N LEU A 17 -3.96 -3.40 -1.03
CA LEU A 17 -4.32 -3.80 -2.40
C LEU A 17 -4.86 -5.23 -2.51
N ARG A 18 -5.76 -5.61 -1.59
CA ARG A 18 -6.35 -6.96 -1.57
C ARG A 18 -7.49 -7.05 -2.56
N GLY A 19 -7.39 -8.01 -3.47
CA GLY A 19 -8.46 -8.36 -4.41
C GLY A 19 -9.11 -9.70 -4.11
N ARG A 20 -10.02 -10.11 -4.98
CA ARG A 20 -10.61 -11.46 -5.02
C ARG A 20 -10.59 -12.07 -6.40
N ARG A 21 -10.31 -13.38 -6.48
CA ARG A 21 -10.40 -14.20 -7.68
C ARG A 21 -11.55 -15.19 -7.55
N CYS A 22 -12.39 -15.30 -8.58
CA CYS A 22 -13.41 -16.33 -8.64
C CYS A 22 -12.79 -17.67 -9.03
N LEU A 23 -12.99 -18.70 -8.19
CA LEU A 23 -12.46 -20.05 -8.47
C LEU A 23 -13.19 -20.78 -9.62
N LEU A 24 -14.39 -20.31 -10.00
CA LEU A 24 -15.19 -20.93 -11.07
C LEU A 24 -14.84 -20.45 -12.47
N CYS A 25 -14.59 -19.15 -12.64
CA CYS A 25 -14.33 -18.56 -13.96
C CYS A 25 -12.97 -17.85 -14.07
N GLY A 26 -12.18 -17.83 -12.99
CA GLY A 26 -10.86 -17.19 -12.95
C GLY A 26 -10.89 -15.65 -12.97
N LYS A 27 -12.08 -15.01 -13.00
CA LYS A 27 -12.17 -13.55 -13.04
C LYS A 27 -11.68 -12.93 -11.73
N GLU A 28 -10.86 -11.90 -11.85
CA GLU A 28 -10.25 -11.18 -10.73
C GLU A 28 -10.89 -9.81 -10.54
N TYR A 29 -10.89 -9.36 -9.30
CA TYR A 29 -11.48 -8.10 -8.86
C TYR A 29 -10.52 -7.44 -7.86
N PHE A 30 -10.33 -6.13 -8.00
CA PHE A 30 -9.54 -5.36 -7.03
C PHE A 30 -10.27 -5.17 -5.69
N GLU A 31 -11.59 -5.06 -5.71
CA GLU A 31 -12.37 -4.88 -4.49
C GLU A 31 -12.75 -6.22 -3.87
N ILE A 32 -12.90 -6.24 -2.54
CA ILE A 32 -13.44 -7.39 -1.84
C ILE A 32 -14.90 -7.56 -2.22
N ARG A 33 -15.18 -8.62 -2.99
CA ARG A 33 -16.52 -9.03 -3.39
C ARG A 33 -16.82 -10.42 -2.86
N ASP A 34 -18.04 -10.62 -2.39
CA ASP A 34 -18.48 -11.94 -1.89
C ASP A 34 -18.96 -12.87 -3.01
N TYR A 35 -19.16 -12.33 -4.21
CA TYR A 35 -19.54 -13.09 -5.39
C TYR A 35 -18.98 -12.47 -6.67
N CYS A 36 -18.83 -13.31 -7.69
CA CYS A 36 -18.43 -12.94 -9.03
C CYS A 36 -19.61 -12.39 -9.83
N GLY A 37 -19.41 -11.26 -10.50
CA GLY A 37 -20.41 -10.68 -11.40
C GLY A 37 -20.74 -11.53 -12.63
N ARG A 38 -19.87 -12.47 -13.03
CA ARG A 38 -20.11 -13.38 -14.16
C ARG A 38 -20.84 -14.66 -13.75
N CYS A 39 -20.43 -15.28 -12.64
CA CYS A 39 -21.03 -16.54 -12.15
C CYS A 39 -22.24 -16.33 -11.23
N GLY A 40 -22.43 -15.10 -10.73
CA GLY A 40 -23.48 -14.76 -9.78
C GLY A 40 -23.38 -15.57 -8.48
N ARG A 41 -24.53 -15.93 -7.91
CA ARG A 41 -24.63 -16.62 -6.62
C ARG A 41 -23.89 -17.96 -6.55
N LYS A 42 -23.64 -18.64 -7.68
CA LYS A 42 -22.88 -19.91 -7.72
C LYS A 42 -21.46 -19.78 -7.17
N SER A 43 -20.91 -18.56 -7.22
CA SER A 43 -19.56 -18.24 -6.74
C SER A 43 -19.50 -17.82 -5.27
N PHE A 44 -20.64 -17.72 -4.59
CA PHE A 44 -20.68 -17.37 -3.17
C PHE A 44 -19.92 -18.42 -2.35
N GLY A 45 -18.98 -17.98 -1.51
CA GLY A 45 -18.06 -18.85 -0.78
C GLY A 45 -16.96 -19.52 -1.61
N LYS A 46 -16.90 -19.25 -2.93
CA LYS A 46 -15.88 -19.78 -3.87
C LYS A 46 -15.03 -18.65 -4.46
N MET A 47 -14.90 -17.56 -3.71
CA MET A 47 -14.01 -16.44 -4.02
C MET A 47 -12.75 -16.59 -3.17
N ALA A 48 -11.58 -16.61 -3.80
CA ALA A 48 -10.29 -16.66 -3.13
C ALA A 48 -9.72 -15.24 -3.01
N ASP A 49 -9.05 -14.95 -1.90
CA ASP A 49 -8.34 -13.68 -1.71
C ASP A 49 -7.04 -13.67 -2.53
N ILE A 50 -6.71 -12.51 -3.11
CA ILE A 50 -5.44 -12.24 -3.79
C ILE A 50 -4.79 -11.00 -3.17
N ASP A 51 -3.48 -11.02 -3.00
CA ASP A 51 -2.71 -9.91 -2.41
C ASP A 51 -1.78 -9.33 -3.48
N LEU A 52 -2.14 -8.16 -4.04
CA LEU A 52 -1.38 -7.51 -5.11
C LEU A 52 -0.23 -6.67 -4.57
N PHE A 53 -0.09 -6.54 -3.25
CA PHE A 53 0.90 -5.65 -2.65
C PHE A 53 2.35 -6.02 -3.00
N TYR A 54 2.60 -7.32 -3.16
CA TYR A 54 3.93 -7.85 -3.50
C TYR A 54 4.14 -8.04 -5.00
N ASP A 55 3.11 -7.78 -5.81
CA ASP A 55 3.19 -7.94 -7.26
C ASP A 55 3.72 -6.67 -7.91
N LYS A 56 4.39 -6.86 -9.07
CA LYS A 56 4.75 -5.74 -9.95
C LYS A 56 3.55 -5.40 -10.83
N GLY A 57 3.21 -4.12 -10.88
CA GLY A 57 2.23 -3.58 -11.82
C GLY A 57 2.91 -2.87 -12.99
N ILE A 58 2.15 -2.57 -14.03
CA ILE A 58 2.56 -1.73 -15.16
C ILE A 58 1.72 -0.46 -15.14
N LEU A 59 2.35 0.71 -15.22
CA LEU A 59 1.62 1.97 -15.35
C LEU A 59 1.03 2.07 -16.77
N GLU A 60 -0.28 1.88 -16.92
CA GLU A 60 -0.94 1.88 -18.23
C GLU A 60 -1.12 3.29 -18.80
N VAL A 61 -1.62 4.20 -17.96
CA VAL A 61 -1.90 5.58 -18.34
C VAL A 61 -1.66 6.49 -17.14
N CYS A 62 -1.16 7.69 -17.38
CA CYS A 62 -0.93 8.66 -16.31
C CYS A 62 -1.31 10.08 -16.71
N THR A 63 -1.54 10.92 -15.70
CA THR A 63 -1.87 12.32 -15.86
C THR A 63 -1.15 13.13 -14.79
N LEU A 64 -0.79 14.35 -15.14
CA LEU A 64 -0.18 15.30 -14.23
C LEU A 64 -1.28 16.18 -13.61
N VAL A 65 -1.36 16.17 -12.28
CA VAL A 65 -2.26 17.05 -11.52
C VAL A 65 -1.46 18.27 -11.07
N ASN A 66 -1.56 19.37 -11.82
CA ASN A 66 -0.87 20.62 -11.53
C ASN A 66 -1.54 21.42 -10.39
N ASN A 67 -2.88 21.42 -10.35
CA ASN A 67 -3.66 22.20 -9.40
C ASN A 67 -4.44 21.26 -8.45
N PRO A 68 -3.81 20.75 -7.38
CA PRO A 68 -4.47 19.89 -6.42
C PRO A 68 -5.50 20.64 -5.57
N THR A 69 -6.48 19.93 -5.02
CA THR A 69 -7.45 20.52 -4.08
C THR A 69 -6.79 20.88 -2.75
N ASN A 70 -7.44 21.74 -1.95
CA ASN A 70 -6.93 22.25 -0.65
C ASN A 70 -6.44 21.17 0.35
N LYS A 71 -6.86 19.91 0.21
CA LYS A 71 -6.38 18.80 1.06
C LYS A 71 -5.02 18.26 0.63
N PHE A 72 -4.63 18.50 -0.61
CA PHE A 72 -3.42 17.98 -1.25
C PHE A 72 -2.43 19.09 -1.63
N THR A 73 -2.67 20.34 -1.23
CA THR A 73 -1.78 21.48 -1.51
C THR A 73 -0.35 21.25 -1.03
N LYS A 74 -0.17 20.52 0.08
CA LYS A 74 1.16 20.16 0.58
C LYS A 74 1.94 19.20 -0.32
N LEU A 75 1.26 18.47 -1.19
CA LEU A 75 1.91 17.57 -2.16
C LEU A 75 2.41 18.32 -3.40
N GLY A 76 1.88 19.52 -3.68
CA GLY A 76 2.14 20.23 -4.93
C GLY A 76 1.63 19.46 -6.14
N SER A 77 2.31 19.63 -7.27
CA SER A 77 2.04 18.89 -8.51
C SER A 77 2.42 17.41 -8.37
N TYR A 78 1.52 16.50 -8.74
CA TYR A 78 1.76 15.05 -8.64
C TYR A 78 1.17 14.27 -9.81
N ILE A 79 1.72 13.09 -10.07
CA ILE A 79 1.24 12.19 -11.12
C ILE A 79 0.20 11.23 -10.54
N TYR A 80 -0.92 11.12 -11.25
CA TYR A 80 -1.97 10.16 -10.97
C TYR A 80 -2.16 9.24 -12.17
N GLY A 81 -2.33 7.95 -11.96
CA GLY A 81 -2.42 7.02 -13.07
C GLY A 81 -3.17 5.74 -12.74
N VAL A 82 -3.30 4.89 -13.74
CA VAL A 82 -3.90 3.57 -13.63
C VAL A 82 -2.82 2.53 -13.77
N VAL A 83 -2.69 1.68 -12.74
CA VAL A 83 -1.74 0.58 -12.70
C VAL A 83 -2.45 -0.72 -13.02
N SER A 84 -1.86 -1.48 -13.92
CA SER A 84 -2.34 -2.76 -14.40
C SER A 84 -1.59 -3.90 -13.71
N PHE A 85 -2.34 -4.86 -13.17
CA PHE A 85 -1.83 -6.08 -12.55
C PHE A 85 -2.34 -7.30 -13.31
N HIS A 86 -1.53 -8.37 -13.30
CA HIS A 86 -1.83 -9.65 -13.95
C HIS A 86 -2.27 -9.49 -15.42
N ASP A 87 -1.47 -8.75 -16.21
CA ASP A 87 -1.69 -8.52 -17.65
C ASP A 87 -3.05 -7.86 -17.98
N GLY A 88 -3.44 -6.82 -17.24
CA GLY A 88 -4.68 -6.08 -17.54
C GLY A 88 -5.95 -6.66 -16.92
N LYS A 89 -5.86 -7.75 -16.16
CA LYS A 89 -7.03 -8.32 -15.46
C LYS A 89 -7.54 -7.40 -14.35
N ILE A 90 -6.63 -6.67 -13.70
CA ILE A 90 -6.95 -5.75 -12.62
C ILE A 90 -6.33 -4.40 -12.91
N ARG A 91 -7.15 -3.34 -12.86
CA ARG A 91 -6.71 -1.96 -13.02
C ARG A 91 -6.99 -1.21 -11.73
N VAL A 92 -5.95 -0.60 -11.17
CA VAL A 92 -5.99 0.10 -9.90
C VAL A 92 -5.57 1.55 -10.11
N PRO A 93 -6.46 2.52 -9.88
CA PRO A 93 -6.08 3.93 -9.91
C PRO A 93 -5.29 4.29 -8.65
N GLY A 94 -4.20 5.02 -8.81
CA GLY A 94 -3.39 5.46 -7.69
C GLY A 94 -2.38 6.53 -8.07
N ARG A 95 -1.71 7.05 -7.04
CA ARG A 95 -0.74 8.12 -7.17
C ARG A 95 0.65 7.54 -7.36
N LEU A 96 1.42 8.12 -8.28
CA LEU A 96 2.84 7.82 -8.39
C LEU A 96 3.62 8.75 -7.43
N THR A 97 4.53 8.17 -6.65
CA THR A 97 5.28 8.86 -5.59
C THR A 97 6.79 8.80 -5.80
N ASP A 98 7.53 9.52 -4.96
CA ASP A 98 9.01 9.61 -4.96
C ASP A 98 9.64 10.37 -6.13
N ARG A 99 8.82 10.98 -6.98
CA ARG A 99 9.24 12.01 -7.93
C ARG A 99 8.72 13.38 -7.51
N LEU A 100 9.62 14.33 -7.32
CA LEU A 100 9.29 15.74 -7.10
C LEU A 100 9.24 16.44 -8.46
N ILE A 101 8.09 17.04 -8.77
CA ILE A 101 7.87 17.76 -10.03
C ILE A 101 8.01 19.23 -9.72
N ARG A 102 8.88 19.92 -10.46
CA ARG A 102 9.03 21.37 -10.36
C ARG A 102 7.97 22.05 -11.21
N ASP A 103 7.53 23.24 -10.78
CA ASP A 103 6.43 23.96 -11.44
C ASP A 103 6.75 24.33 -12.91
N ASP A 104 8.04 24.44 -13.27
CA ASP A 104 8.52 24.79 -14.61
C ASP A 104 9.01 23.57 -15.44
N GLU A 105 8.83 22.35 -14.93
CA GLU A 105 9.29 21.12 -15.63
C GLU A 105 8.23 20.64 -16.62
N GLU A 106 8.58 20.60 -17.91
CA GLU A 106 7.78 19.85 -18.89
C GLU A 106 7.97 18.35 -18.65
N VAL A 107 6.92 17.72 -18.12
CA VAL A 107 6.90 16.30 -17.81
C VAL A 107 6.39 15.52 -19.01
N ASP A 108 7.26 14.74 -19.65
CA ASP A 108 6.86 13.78 -20.67
C ASP A 108 6.19 12.55 -20.03
N LEU A 109 4.86 12.51 -20.12
CA LEU A 109 4.05 11.42 -19.58
C LEU A 109 4.22 10.11 -20.38
N SER A 110 4.53 10.19 -21.67
CA SER A 110 4.73 9.01 -22.52
C SER A 110 5.97 8.21 -22.12
N ALA A 111 6.95 8.86 -21.50
CA ALA A 111 8.12 8.18 -20.93
C ALA A 111 7.80 7.35 -19.68
N PHE A 112 6.63 7.56 -19.05
CA PHE A 112 6.22 6.84 -17.84
C PHE A 112 5.28 5.68 -18.12
N GLU A 113 4.46 5.80 -19.15
CA GLU A 113 3.53 4.75 -19.56
C GLU A 113 4.31 3.50 -20.01
N GLY A 114 3.86 2.33 -19.54
CA GLY A 114 4.53 1.05 -19.77
C GLY A 114 5.64 0.70 -18.77
N ARG A 115 6.05 1.61 -17.89
CA ARG A 115 7.06 1.29 -16.85
C ARG A 115 6.46 0.45 -15.73
N ALA A 116 7.31 -0.41 -15.16
CA ALA A 116 6.96 -1.25 -14.02
C ALA A 116 6.93 -0.43 -12.73
N VAL A 117 5.91 -0.65 -11.92
CA VAL A 117 5.69 0.03 -10.64
C VAL A 117 5.41 -0.96 -9.51
N VAL A 118 5.71 -0.55 -8.28
CA VAL A 118 5.54 -1.34 -7.07
C VAL A 118 4.64 -0.59 -6.09
N PRO A 119 3.68 -1.28 -5.46
CA PRO A 119 2.90 -0.75 -4.34
C PRO A 119 3.75 -0.22 -3.18
N ARG A 120 3.31 0.89 -2.59
CA ARG A 120 3.91 1.48 -1.39
C ARG A 120 2.85 1.99 -0.43
N PHE A 121 3.05 1.75 0.86
CA PHE A 121 2.27 2.40 1.90
C PHE A 121 2.64 3.89 1.96
N ARG A 122 1.68 4.76 1.69
CA ARG A 122 1.83 6.21 1.84
C ARG A 122 0.61 6.81 2.49
N ARG A 123 0.85 7.88 3.25
CA ARG A 123 -0.23 8.71 3.78
C ARG A 123 -0.91 9.46 2.62
N ARG A 124 -2.24 9.42 2.57
CA ARG A 124 -3.08 10.14 1.60
C ARG A 124 -3.18 11.61 1.98
N TYR A 125 -3.77 11.92 3.13
CA TYR A 125 -3.80 13.27 3.72
C TYR A 125 -4.03 13.20 5.24
N SER A 126 -3.78 14.30 5.94
CA SER A 126 -4.16 14.49 7.35
C SER A 126 -5.59 15.04 7.41
N VAL A 127 -6.49 14.39 8.12
CA VAL A 127 -7.87 14.88 8.29
C VAL A 127 -7.85 16.22 9.04
N ASP A 128 -7.16 16.28 10.17
CA ASP A 128 -6.78 17.52 10.88
C ASP A 128 -5.30 17.49 11.33
N LYS A 129 -4.76 18.64 11.77
CA LYS A 129 -3.39 18.81 12.28
C LYS A 129 -3.14 17.98 13.54
N ALA A 130 -4.17 17.81 14.38
CA ALA A 130 -4.10 17.05 15.62
C ALA A 130 -4.54 15.58 15.45
N ASP A 131 -5.09 15.22 14.29
CA ASP A 131 -5.60 13.88 14.08
C ASP A 131 -4.47 12.89 13.86
N VAL A 132 -4.45 11.89 14.73
CA VAL A 132 -3.55 10.73 14.64
C VAL A 132 -3.97 9.80 13.50
N ILE A 133 -5.22 9.86 13.04
CA ILE A 133 -5.78 8.93 12.03
C ILE A 133 -5.08 9.17 10.67
N PRO A 134 -4.20 8.25 10.23
CA PRO A 134 -3.60 8.35 8.92
C PRO A 134 -4.55 7.70 7.91
N THR A 135 -5.12 8.48 7.00
CA THR A 135 -5.71 7.87 5.79
C THR A 135 -4.57 7.43 4.88
N ILE A 136 -4.54 6.17 4.47
CA ILE A 136 -3.52 5.62 3.58
C ILE A 136 -4.03 5.72 2.13
N SER A 137 -3.11 5.94 1.19
CA SER A 137 -3.39 6.04 -0.24
C SER A 137 -2.87 4.83 -1.00
N LEU A 138 -3.58 4.45 -2.05
CA LEU A 138 -3.02 3.66 -3.15
C LEU A 138 -1.92 4.49 -3.81
N ALA A 139 -0.67 4.14 -3.50
CA ALA A 139 0.51 4.80 -3.98
C ALA A 139 1.49 3.78 -4.58
N PHE A 140 2.16 4.21 -5.63
CA PHE A 140 3.09 3.41 -6.41
C PHE A 140 4.39 4.17 -6.60
N THR A 141 5.49 3.44 -6.71
CA THR A 141 6.80 3.98 -7.10
C THR A 141 7.34 3.13 -8.24
N PHE A 142 8.17 3.67 -9.12
CA PHE A 142 8.81 2.88 -10.16
C PHE A 142 9.72 1.78 -9.57
N ALA A 143 9.74 0.62 -10.21
CA ALA A 143 10.43 -0.56 -9.70
C ALA A 143 11.96 -0.48 -9.79
N ASP A 144 12.47 0.37 -10.69
CA ASP A 144 13.89 0.61 -11.01
C ASP A 144 14.50 1.79 -10.23
N GLU A 145 13.71 2.50 -9.44
CA GLU A 145 14.15 3.69 -8.71
C GLU A 145 14.49 3.37 -7.24
N HIS A 146 14.10 4.25 -6.32
CA HIS A 146 14.68 4.40 -4.98
C HIS A 146 14.58 3.14 -4.09
N TYR A 147 13.61 2.27 -4.34
CA TYR A 147 13.44 1.01 -3.61
C TYR A 147 13.16 -0.13 -4.59
N PRO A 148 14.13 -1.03 -4.85
CA PRO A 148 13.91 -2.15 -5.77
C PRO A 148 12.79 -3.04 -5.25
N HIS A 149 12.09 -3.69 -6.19
CA HIS A 149 11.12 -4.71 -5.84
C HIS A 149 11.81 -5.87 -5.09
N GLN A 150 11.19 -6.33 -4.01
CA GLN A 150 11.62 -7.51 -3.26
C GLN A 150 10.56 -8.58 -3.43
N GLU A 151 10.95 -9.73 -4.01
CA GLU A 151 10.06 -10.88 -4.13
C GLU A 151 9.74 -11.44 -2.75
N TYR A 152 8.44 -11.63 -2.49
CA TYR A 152 7.99 -12.24 -1.25
C TYR A 152 8.11 -13.76 -1.33
N ILE A 153 9.15 -14.31 -0.68
CA ILE A 153 9.41 -15.75 -0.61
C ILE A 153 9.02 -16.26 0.77
N ILE A 154 7.96 -17.09 0.83
CA ILE A 154 7.58 -17.78 2.06
C ILE A 154 8.65 -18.84 2.37
N THR A 155 9.47 -18.58 3.38
CA THR A 155 10.49 -19.52 3.84
C THR A 155 9.95 -20.28 5.05
N LYS A 156 9.93 -21.62 4.99
CA LYS A 156 9.60 -22.43 6.16
C LYS A 156 10.74 -22.32 7.18
N PRO A 157 10.44 -22.14 8.48
CA PRO A 157 11.48 -22.14 9.50
C PRO A 157 12.20 -23.48 9.51
N ASN A 158 13.54 -23.46 9.59
CA ASN A 158 14.36 -24.68 9.65
C ASN A 158 14.17 -25.50 10.94
N LYS A 159 13.60 -24.89 11.99
CA LYS A 159 13.32 -25.52 13.28
C LYS A 159 11.98 -25.03 13.81
N GLU A 160 11.11 -25.98 14.17
CA GLU A 160 9.94 -25.72 14.98
C GLU A 160 10.36 -25.76 16.45
N TYR A 161 9.96 -24.76 17.22
CA TYR A 161 10.23 -24.67 18.66
C TYR A 161 8.92 -24.79 19.42
N ASP A 162 8.84 -25.71 20.38
CA ASP A 162 7.65 -25.90 21.23
C ASP A 162 7.47 -24.78 22.27
N ALA A 163 8.53 -24.04 22.58
CA ALA A 163 8.50 -22.90 23.49
C ALA A 163 8.48 -21.57 22.70
N PRO A 164 7.68 -20.57 23.11
CA PRO A 164 7.66 -19.26 22.46
C PRO A 164 9.02 -18.58 22.59
N GLY A 165 9.75 -18.47 21.48
CA GLY A 165 10.99 -17.71 21.38
C GLY A 165 10.71 -16.22 21.17
N ILE A 166 11.52 -15.36 21.79
CA ILE A 166 11.48 -13.91 21.54
C ILE A 166 12.04 -13.67 20.13
N VAL A 167 11.17 -13.31 19.18
CA VAL A 167 11.57 -12.89 17.84
C VAL A 167 11.87 -11.40 17.90
N GLY A 168 13.13 -11.01 17.68
CA GLY A 168 13.62 -9.64 17.81
C GLY A 168 13.15 -8.70 16.70
N TYR A 169 11.86 -8.40 16.64
CA TYR A 169 11.33 -7.24 15.94
C TYR A 169 10.83 -6.23 16.97
N GLY A 170 11.78 -5.67 17.73
CA GLY A 170 11.52 -4.59 18.67
C GLY A 170 12.15 -3.30 18.16
N PHE A 171 11.37 -2.21 18.17
CA PHE A 171 11.90 -0.86 17.97
C PHE A 171 12.95 -0.58 19.06
N TYR A 172 14.17 -0.22 18.67
CA TYR A 172 15.25 0.05 19.62
C TYR A 172 14.96 1.37 20.32
N THR A 173 14.33 1.34 21.49
CA THR A 173 14.27 2.52 22.36
C THR A 173 15.63 2.64 23.06
N SER A 174 16.25 3.81 22.98
CA SER A 174 17.52 4.07 23.67
C SER A 174 17.31 3.92 25.18
N ARG A 175 17.77 2.81 25.76
CA ARG A 175 17.74 2.60 27.21
C ARG A 175 18.93 3.30 27.83
N PHE A 176 18.70 4.38 28.56
CA PHE A 176 19.71 4.94 29.45
C PHE A 176 19.81 4.06 30.70
N ARG A 177 21.03 3.76 31.12
CA ARG A 177 21.29 3.14 32.42
C ARG A 177 21.65 4.24 33.39
N ILE A 178 20.81 4.45 34.38
CA ILE A 178 21.08 5.38 35.48
C ILE A 178 21.62 4.54 36.63
N ARG A 179 22.82 4.87 37.10
CA ARG A 179 23.48 4.24 38.23
C ARG A 179 23.40 5.17 39.43
N GLU A 180 22.57 4.83 40.41
CA GLU A 180 22.46 5.54 41.69
C GLU A 180 23.07 4.65 42.78
N GLY A 181 24.32 4.92 43.13
CA GLY A 181 25.07 4.15 44.12
C GLY A 181 25.29 2.69 43.70
N LYS A 182 24.77 1.74 44.49
CA LYS A 182 24.84 0.29 44.22
C LYS A 182 23.70 -0.24 43.35
N MET A 183 22.74 0.59 42.98
CA MET A 183 21.58 0.16 42.19
C MET A 183 21.67 0.72 40.77
N GLU A 184 21.46 -0.15 39.79
CA GLU A 184 21.42 0.20 38.38
C GLU A 184 20.03 -0.12 37.84
N ARG A 185 19.35 0.87 37.26
CA ARG A 185 18.01 0.69 36.68
C ARG A 185 17.98 1.16 35.23
N SER A 186 17.35 0.37 34.38
CA SER A 186 17.06 0.74 33.00
C SER A 186 15.71 1.43 32.93
N VAL A 187 15.69 2.67 32.48
CA VAL A 187 14.44 3.43 32.29
C VAL A 187 14.16 3.51 30.78
N PRO A 188 13.04 2.96 30.27
CA PRO A 188 12.59 3.24 28.92
C PRO A 188 12.10 4.70 28.84
N TYR A 189 12.34 5.36 27.71
CA TYR A 189 11.85 6.72 27.45
C TYR A 189 10.32 6.76 27.39
#